data_AF-A0A517VJE2-F1
#
_entry.id   AF-A0A517VJE2-F1
#
_cell.length_a   1.000
_cell.length_b   1.000
_cell.length_c   1.000
_cell.angle_alpha   90.00
_cell.angle_beta   90.00
_cell.angle_gamma   90.00
#
_symmetry.space_group_name_H-M   'P 1'
#
loop_
_entity.id
_entity.type
_entity.pdbx_description
1 polymer ?
#
loop_
_entity_poly.entity_id
_entity_poly.type
_entity_poly.pdbx_seq_one_letter_code
_entity_poly.pdbx_strand_id
1 'polypeptide(L)'
;MLNSTTFVLGAPDPFVGILCVVFIALPIGLAIGAVILRAAITMFNKFAGFGDDHPDKVPEPTMMNAMGIVLITGVANWIVGSVIGAVGASVLQSISEPWHTLVPSLLALPFSFLVSAGVLAGLLPTTFKRGVGVAACEYLVAILVGAAIGILAALIGIGLSLS
;
A
#
# COMPACT_ATOMS: atom_id res chain seq x y z
N MET A 1 -14.85 -30.03 -16.03
CA MET A 1 -16.30 -29.86 -16.24
C MET A 1 -16.75 -28.72 -15.35
N LEU A 2 -16.90 -27.53 -15.94
CA LEU A 2 -17.35 -26.32 -15.24
C LEU A 2 -18.87 -26.40 -15.12
N ASN A 3 -19.39 -26.46 -13.89
CA ASN A 3 -20.83 -26.52 -13.63
C ASN A 3 -21.48 -25.20 -14.03
N SER A 4 -22.49 -25.30 -14.90
CA SER A 4 -23.32 -24.20 -15.38
C SER A 4 -24.22 -23.58 -14.30
N THR A 5 -24.24 -24.13 -13.08
CA THR A 5 -24.99 -23.60 -11.93
C THR A 5 -24.22 -22.54 -11.13
N THR A 6 -22.88 -22.47 -11.24
CA THR A 6 -22.08 -21.39 -10.63
C THR A 6 -22.16 -20.07 -11.42
N PHE A 7 -22.79 -20.09 -12.61
CA PHE A 7 -22.89 -18.94 -13.52
C PHE A 7 -24.14 -18.07 -13.28
N VAL A 8 -25.13 -18.55 -12.52
CA VAL A 8 -26.46 -17.92 -12.42
C VAL A 8 -26.68 -17.17 -11.10
N LEU A 9 -25.78 -17.29 -10.12
CA LEU A 9 -25.83 -16.54 -8.85
C LEU A 9 -24.60 -15.64 -8.68
N GLY A 10 -24.56 -14.55 -9.44
CA GLY A 10 -23.92 -13.28 -9.03
C GLY A 10 -22.39 -13.19 -9.00
N ALA A 11 -21.62 -14.22 -9.36
CA ALA A 11 -20.19 -14.05 -9.61
C ALA A 11 -20.02 -13.45 -11.02
N PRO A 12 -19.59 -12.18 -11.19
CA PRO A 12 -19.12 -11.74 -12.49
C PRO A 12 -18.01 -12.70 -12.93
N ASP A 13 -17.98 -13.05 -14.22
CA ASP A 13 -16.91 -13.85 -14.81
C ASP A 13 -15.56 -13.44 -14.21
N PRO A 14 -14.65 -14.37 -13.87
CA PRO A 14 -13.37 -14.01 -13.27
C PRO A 14 -12.62 -12.96 -14.12
N PHE A 15 -12.82 -12.98 -15.44
CA PHE A 15 -12.35 -11.96 -16.37
C PHE A 15 -12.99 -10.59 -16.16
N VAL A 16 -14.30 -10.50 -15.93
CA VAL A 16 -15.00 -9.24 -15.60
C VAL A 16 -14.53 -8.71 -14.25
N GLY A 17 -14.34 -9.58 -13.26
CA GLY A 17 -13.76 -9.19 -11.97
C GLY A 17 -12.35 -8.60 -12.12
N ILE A 18 -11.48 -9.27 -12.86
CA ILE A 18 -10.12 -8.78 -13.17
C ILE A 18 -10.18 -7.45 -13.93
N LEU A 19 -11.04 -7.34 -14.95
CA LEU A 19 -11.23 -6.09 -15.69
C LEU A 19 -11.67 -4.95 -14.78
N CYS A 20 -12.65 -5.17 -13.89
CA CYS A 20 -13.08 -4.15 -12.92
C CYS A 20 -11.94 -3.72 -12.00
N VAL A 21 -11.15 -4.66 -11.49
CA VAL A 21 -10.01 -4.33 -10.63
C VAL A 21 -8.96 -3.52 -11.39
N VAL A 22 -8.61 -3.93 -12.62
CA VAL A 22 -7.55 -3.30 -13.41
C VAL A 22 -7.98 -1.92 -13.95
N PHE A 23 -9.22 -1.77 -14.40
CA PHE A 23 -9.67 -0.53 -15.06
C PHE A 23 -10.34 0.47 -14.12
N ILE A 24 -10.85 0.04 -12.96
CA ILE A 24 -11.56 0.93 -12.01
C ILE A 24 -10.79 1.02 -10.70
N ALA A 25 -10.56 -0.12 -10.02
CA ALA A 25 -9.98 -0.09 -8.68
C ALA A 25 -8.52 0.37 -8.68
N LEU A 26 -7.73 -0.11 -9.65
CA LEU A 26 -6.32 0.23 -9.79
C LEU A 26 -6.09 1.73 -10.01
N PRO A 27 -6.69 2.42 -11.00
CA PRO A 27 -6.46 3.85 -11.18
C PRO A 27 -6.95 4.69 -10.00
N ILE A 28 -8.08 4.33 -9.38
CA ILE A 28 -8.57 5.01 -8.18
C ILE A 28 -7.59 4.82 -7.02
N GLY A 29 -7.12 3.59 -6.78
CA GLY A 29 -6.15 3.28 -5.75
C GLY A 29 -4.82 4.02 -5.97
N LEU A 30 -4.32 4.06 -7.22
CA LEU A 30 -3.13 4.81 -7.58
C LEU A 30 -3.31 6.32 -7.38
N ALA A 31 -4.49 6.86 -7.71
CA ALA A 31 -4.79 8.27 -7.50
C ALA A 31 -4.81 8.63 -6.00
N ILE A 32 -5.45 7.79 -5.16
CA ILE A 32 -5.46 7.96 -3.71
C ILE A 32 -4.04 7.85 -3.15
N GLY A 33 -3.28 6.83 -3.55
CA GLY A 33 -1.90 6.65 -3.12
C GLY A 33 -1.00 7.82 -3.53
N ALA A 34 -1.19 8.37 -4.74
CA ALA A 34 -0.45 9.55 -5.20
C ALA A 34 -0.73 10.78 -4.34
N VAL A 35 -1.98 10.99 -3.91
CA VAL A 35 -2.34 12.07 -2.98
C VAL A 35 -1.69 11.85 -1.62
N ILE A 36 -1.70 10.61 -1.10
CA ILE A 36 -1.05 10.24 0.17
C ILE A 36 0.45 10.51 0.10
N LEU A 37 1.13 10.07 -0.97
CA LEU A 37 2.56 10.26 -1.16
C LEU A 37 2.93 11.75 -1.21
N ARG A 38 2.17 12.56 -1.94
CA ARG A 38 2.38 14.02 -1.97
C ARG A 38 2.19 14.64 -0.59
N ALA A 39 1.13 14.26 0.13
CA ALA A 39 0.90 14.74 1.50
C ALA A 39 2.03 14.34 2.46
N ALA A 40 2.56 13.12 2.33
CA ALA A 40 3.69 12.64 3.12
C ALA A 40 4.97 13.45 2.87
N ILE A 41 5.27 13.79 1.60
CA ILE A 41 6.42 14.63 1.25
C ILE A 41 6.25 16.04 1.82
N THR A 42 5.07 16.65 1.69
CA THR A 42 4.79 17.97 2.26
C THR A 42 4.92 17.96 3.79
N MET A 43 4.40 16.92 4.45
CA MET A 43 4.50 16.74 5.91
C MET A 43 5.96 16.55 6.36
N PHE A 44 6.72 15.73 5.64
CA PHE A 44 8.15 15.51 5.91
C PHE A 44 8.96 16.81 5.77
N ASN A 45 8.75 17.57 4.68
CA ASN A 45 9.43 18.85 4.47
C ASN A 45 9.12 19.84 5.60
N LYS A 46 7.86 19.89 6.06
CA LYS A 46 7.46 20.72 7.22
C LYS A 46 8.12 20.28 8.51
N PHE A 47 8.17 18.98 8.81
CA PHE A 47 8.81 18.47 10.03
C PHE A 47 10.33 18.62 10.01
N ALA A 48 10.95 18.55 8.83
CA ALA A 48 12.39 18.78 8.66
C ALA A 48 12.78 20.27 8.73
N GLY A 49 11.80 21.19 8.81
CA GLY A 49 12.05 22.62 8.83
C GLY A 49 12.55 23.19 7.50
N PHE A 50 12.35 22.47 6.39
CA PHE A 50 12.73 22.93 5.08
C PHE A 50 11.72 23.98 4.60
N GLY A 51 12.12 25.26 4.69
CA GLY A 51 11.40 26.36 4.06
C GLY A 51 11.37 26.24 2.54
N ASP A 52 10.61 27.11 1.88
CA ASP A 52 10.40 27.03 0.43
C ASP A 52 11.68 27.16 -0.40
N ASP A 53 12.67 27.91 0.11
CA ASP A 53 13.95 28.16 -0.54
C ASP A 53 15.09 27.24 -0.06
N HIS A 54 14.80 26.23 0.77
CA HIS A 54 15.84 25.39 1.35
C HIS A 54 16.40 24.42 0.28
N PRO A 55 17.73 24.38 0.04
CA PRO A 55 18.34 23.55 -1.02
C PRO A 55 18.11 22.04 -0.83
N ASP A 56 17.81 21.63 0.40
CA ASP A 56 17.54 20.24 0.77
C ASP A 56 16.07 19.80 0.71
N LYS A 57 15.16 20.70 0.29
CA LYS A 57 13.73 20.40 0.18
C LYS A 57 13.50 19.25 -0.79
N VAL A 58 12.73 18.25 -0.37
CA VAL A 58 12.35 17.15 -1.27
C VAL A 58 11.32 17.69 -2.27
N PRO A 59 11.60 17.62 -3.58
CA PRO A 59 10.69 18.15 -4.59
C PRO A 59 9.39 17.34 -4.60
N GLU A 60 8.25 18.04 -4.63
CA GLU A 60 6.95 17.38 -4.74
C GLU A 60 6.75 16.83 -6.15
N PRO A 61 6.49 15.52 -6.32
CA PRO A 61 6.27 14.95 -7.64
C PRO A 61 4.96 15.45 -8.24
N THR A 62 4.92 15.58 -9.57
CA THR A 62 3.67 15.77 -10.31
C THR A 62 2.73 14.59 -10.06
N MET A 63 1.42 14.78 -10.21
CA MET A 63 0.44 13.74 -9.90
C MET A 63 0.68 12.45 -10.69
N MET A 64 1.05 12.57 -11.97
CA MET A 64 1.39 11.43 -12.83
C MET A 64 2.67 10.70 -12.37
N ASN A 65 3.71 11.44 -11.97
CA ASN A 65 4.94 10.84 -11.43
C ASN A 65 4.66 10.14 -10.09
N ALA A 66 3.85 10.75 -9.22
CA ALA A 66 3.45 10.16 -7.95
C ALA A 66 2.67 8.85 -8.14
N MET A 67 1.73 8.80 -9.09
CA MET A 67 1.03 7.56 -9.45
C MET A 67 2.00 6.47 -9.94
N GLY A 68 2.98 6.85 -10.76
CA GLY A 68 4.03 5.92 -11.22
C GLY A 68 4.87 5.36 -10.07
N ILE A 69 5.26 6.21 -9.11
CA ILE A 69 5.99 5.78 -7.91
C ILE A 69 5.16 4.78 -7.11
N VAL A 70 3.89 5.10 -6.83
CA VAL A 70 2.99 4.22 -6.07
C VAL A 70 2.78 2.88 -6.79
N LEU A 71 2.67 2.89 -8.12
CA LEU A 71 2.57 1.68 -8.92
C LEU A 71 3.81 0.79 -8.77
N ILE A 72 5.02 1.37 -8.91
CA ILE A 72 6.28 0.64 -8.77
C ILE A 72 6.43 0.09 -7.35
N THR A 73 6.12 0.90 -6.33
CA THR A 73 6.14 0.45 -4.93
C THR A 73 5.14 -0.69 -4.69
N GLY A 74 3.94 -0.60 -5.27
CA GLY A 74 2.94 -1.66 -5.19
C GLY A 74 3.42 -2.98 -5.82
N VAL A 75 4.02 -2.90 -7.02
CA VAL A 75 4.61 -4.07 -7.69
C VAL A 75 5.78 -4.63 -6.89
N ALA A 76 6.67 -3.79 -6.36
CA ALA A 76 7.79 -4.22 -5.55
C ALA A 76 7.32 -4.95 -4.28
N ASN A 77 6.32 -4.40 -3.58
CA ASN A 77 5.73 -5.03 -2.41
C ASN A 77 5.04 -6.36 -2.75
N TRP A 78 4.37 -6.44 -3.89
CA TRP A 78 3.75 -7.68 -4.35
C TRP A 78 4.79 -8.77 -4.64
N ILE A 79 5.90 -8.43 -5.32
CA ILE A 79 7.00 -9.36 -5.58
C ILE A 79 7.62 -9.83 -4.27
N VAL A 80 7.94 -8.89 -3.37
CA VAL A 80 8.53 -9.19 -2.06
C VAL A 80 7.61 -10.08 -1.24
N GLY A 81 6.32 -9.75 -1.16
CA GLY A 81 5.33 -10.56 -0.46
C GLY A 81 5.23 -11.97 -1.04
N SER A 82 5.31 -12.10 -2.36
CA SER A 82 5.31 -13.41 -3.04
C SER A 82 6.56 -14.23 -2.71
N VAL A 83 7.74 -13.60 -2.69
CA VAL A 83 9.01 -14.26 -2.32
C VAL A 83 8.99 -14.68 -0.85
N ILE A 84 8.61 -13.79 0.06
CA ILE A 84 8.48 -14.10 1.49
C ILE A 84 7.43 -15.18 1.72
N GLY A 85 6.31 -15.13 1.00
CA GLY A 85 5.25 -16.15 1.08
C GLY A 85 5.74 -17.52 0.63
N ALA A 86 6.46 -17.60 -0.50
CA ALA A 86 6.99 -18.86 -1.01
C ALA A 86 8.08 -19.45 -0.10
N VAL A 87 9.03 -18.62 0.36
CA VAL A 87 10.11 -19.05 1.26
C VAL A 87 9.52 -19.40 2.64
N GLY A 88 8.67 -18.54 3.18
CA GLY A 88 8.00 -18.75 4.47
C GLY A 88 7.17 -20.03 4.48
N ALA A 89 6.41 -20.31 3.43
CA ALA A 89 5.65 -21.55 3.31
C ALA A 89 6.55 -22.80 3.36
N SER A 90 7.76 -22.74 2.79
CA SER A 90 8.70 -23.87 2.82
C SER A 90 9.40 -24.05 4.18
N VAL A 91 9.70 -22.95 4.87
CA VAL A 91 10.44 -22.98 6.14
C VAL A 91 9.52 -23.29 7.33
N LEU A 92 8.28 -22.77 7.32
CA LEU A 92 7.35 -22.88 8.45
C LEU A 92 6.51 -24.16 8.48
N GLN A 93 6.65 -25.07 7.50
CA GLN A 93 6.02 -26.41 7.57
C GLN A 93 6.39 -27.22 8.82
N SER A 94 7.49 -26.83 9.50
CA SER A 94 7.99 -27.49 10.70
C SER A 94 7.52 -26.86 12.02
N ILE A 95 6.77 -25.75 11.99
CA ILE A 95 6.39 -24.98 13.18
C ILE A 95 4.89 -25.20 13.48
N SER A 96 4.54 -25.41 14.75
CA SER A 96 3.15 -25.65 15.17
C SER A 96 2.24 -24.42 15.01
N GLU A 97 1.00 -24.67 14.59
CA GLU A 97 -0.14 -23.74 14.73
C GLU A 97 -0.20 -23.19 16.18
N PRO A 98 -0.36 -21.87 16.44
CA PRO A 98 -0.77 -20.78 15.54
C PRO A 98 0.37 -19.87 15.04
N TRP A 99 1.63 -20.15 15.42
CA TRP A 99 2.76 -19.27 15.14
C TRP A 99 3.11 -19.16 13.65
N HIS A 100 2.63 -20.10 12.83
CA HIS A 100 2.89 -20.14 11.40
C HIS A 100 2.34 -18.91 10.65
N THR A 101 1.27 -18.27 11.13
CA THR A 101 0.69 -17.07 10.49
C THR A 101 1.27 -15.78 11.03
N LEU A 102 1.55 -15.73 12.33
CA LEU A 102 1.99 -14.51 13.02
C LEU A 102 3.45 -14.17 12.69
N VAL A 103 4.34 -15.16 12.69
CA VAL A 103 5.79 -14.93 12.49
C VAL A 103 6.09 -14.32 11.11
N PRO A 104 5.55 -14.84 9.98
CA PRO A 104 5.77 -14.24 8.67
C PRO A 104 5.19 -12.83 8.57
N SER A 105 4.00 -12.61 9.15
CA SER A 105 3.34 -11.30 9.14
C SER A 105 4.15 -10.25 9.91
N LEU A 106 4.72 -10.63 11.06
CA LEU A 106 5.54 -9.75 11.88
C LEU A 106 6.87 -9.39 11.21
N LEU A 107 7.49 -10.35 10.50
CA LEU A 107 8.73 -10.14 9.75
C LEU A 107 8.50 -9.40 8.42
N ALA A 108 7.33 -9.57 7.81
CA ALA A 108 6.98 -8.91 6.56
C ALA A 108 6.89 -7.40 6.73
N LEU A 109 6.37 -6.90 7.87
CA LEU A 109 6.20 -5.47 8.14
C LEU A 109 7.50 -4.64 8.04
N PRO A 110 8.58 -4.94 8.78
CA PRO A 110 9.83 -4.17 8.68
C PRO A 110 10.48 -4.33 7.30
N PHE A 111 10.33 -5.48 6.66
CA PHE A 111 10.90 -5.71 5.35
C PHE A 111 10.16 -4.93 4.25
N SER A 112 8.83 -4.94 4.26
CA SER A 112 8.02 -4.13 3.34
C SER A 112 8.27 -2.63 3.54
N PHE A 113 8.47 -2.20 4.79
CA PHE A 113 8.87 -0.83 5.09
C PHE A 113 10.24 -0.48 4.48
N LEU A 114 11.25 -1.34 4.66
CA LEU A 114 12.58 -1.15 4.08
C LEU A 114 12.58 -1.14 2.55
N VAL A 115 11.81 -2.04 1.93
CA VAL A 115 11.65 -2.07 0.47
C VAL A 115 11.00 -0.79 -0.03
N SER A 116 9.91 -0.35 0.62
CA SER A 116 9.26 0.91 0.27
C SER A 116 10.21 2.10 0.41
N ALA A 117 10.95 2.19 1.53
CA ALA A 117 11.95 3.23 1.76
C ALA A 117 13.07 3.21 0.71
N GLY A 118 13.54 2.02 0.31
CA GLY A 118 14.54 1.85 -0.73
C GLY A 118 14.04 2.27 -2.11
N VAL A 119 12.81 1.88 -2.48
CA VAL A 119 12.18 2.27 -3.74
C VAL A 119 11.96 3.78 -3.79
N LEU A 120 11.45 4.39 -2.71
CA LEU A 120 11.28 5.84 -2.61
C LEU A 120 12.62 6.58 -2.69
N ALA A 121 13.66 6.09 -2.03
CA ALA A 121 15.00 6.67 -2.11
C ALA A 121 15.64 6.54 -3.50
N GLY A 122 15.27 5.52 -4.28
CA GLY A 122 15.73 5.34 -5.66
C GLY A 122 14.96 6.17 -6.67
N LEU A 123 13.67 6.40 -6.44
CA LEU A 123 12.78 7.14 -7.35
C LEU A 123 12.75 8.65 -7.06
N LEU A 124 12.98 9.05 -5.82
CA LEU A 124 13.19 10.45 -5.44
C LEU A 124 14.70 10.69 -5.38
N PRO A 125 15.25 11.75 -6.01
CA PRO A 125 16.68 12.08 -5.94
C PRO A 125 17.07 12.57 -4.54
N THR A 126 17.01 11.67 -3.56
CA THR A 126 17.11 11.94 -2.13
C THR A 126 18.03 10.92 -1.47
N THR A 127 18.57 11.26 -0.30
CA THR A 127 19.39 10.32 0.47
C THR A 127 18.52 9.27 1.14
N PHE A 128 19.04 8.07 1.37
CA PHE A 128 18.33 6.99 2.06
C PHE A 128 17.73 7.43 3.41
N LYS A 129 18.44 8.27 4.17
CA LYS A 129 17.93 8.84 5.44
C LYS A 129 16.65 9.65 5.24
N ARG A 130 16.56 10.43 4.16
CA ARG A 130 15.36 11.20 3.81
C ARG A 130 14.24 10.27 3.31
N GLY A 131 14.58 9.28 2.49
CA GLY A 131 13.64 8.26 2.02
C GLY A 131 12.94 7.51 3.17
N VAL A 132 13.68 7.12 4.21
CA VAL A 132 13.12 6.50 5.42
C VAL A 132 12.15 7.44 6.15
N GLY A 133 12.48 8.74 6.24
CA GLY A 133 11.60 9.74 6.86
C GLY A 133 10.30 9.94 6.08
N VAL A 134 10.37 10.00 4.75
CA VAL A 134 9.19 10.08 3.87
C VAL A 134 8.35 8.81 3.97
N ALA A 135 8.97 7.63 3.96
CA ALA A 135 8.26 6.35 4.13
C ALA A 135 7.54 6.26 5.49
N ALA A 136 8.17 6.75 6.57
CA ALA A 136 7.51 6.81 7.88
C ALA A 136 6.30 7.76 7.87
N CYS A 137 6.42 8.93 7.22
CA CYS A 137 5.30 9.86 7.06
C CYS A 137 4.18 9.26 6.20
N GLU A 138 4.52 8.57 5.11
CA GLU A 138 3.57 7.86 4.26
C GLU A 138 2.81 6.80 5.06
N TYR A 139 3.51 6.02 5.89
CA TYR A 139 2.88 5.00 6.74
C TYR A 139 1.93 5.63 7.76
N LEU A 140 2.32 6.76 8.38
CA LEU A 140 1.45 7.50 9.29
C LEU A 140 0.18 8.01 8.59
N VAL A 141 0.33 8.62 7.40
CA VAL A 141 -0.82 9.10 6.62
C VAL A 141 -1.70 7.94 6.17
N ALA A 142 -1.12 6.81 5.74
CA ALA A 142 -1.84 5.61 5.37
C ALA A 142 -2.67 5.04 6.55
N ILE A 143 -2.09 5.00 7.76
CA ILE A 143 -2.81 4.60 8.97
C ILE A 143 -3.99 5.54 9.24
N LEU A 144 -3.78 6.86 9.17
CA LEU A 144 -4.85 7.85 9.40
C LEU A 144 -5.99 7.71 8.37
N VAL A 145 -5.65 7.55 7.09
CA VAL A 145 -6.64 7.34 6.03
C VAL A 145 -7.39 6.02 6.23
N GLY A 146 -6.68 4.94 6.56
CA GLY A 146 -7.28 3.64 6.86
C GLY A 146 -8.24 3.68 8.05
N ALA A 147 -7.84 4.37 9.13
CA ALA A 147 -8.69 4.58 10.30
C ALA A 147 -9.95 5.39 9.94
N ALA A 148 -9.81 6.46 9.16
CA ALA A 148 -10.95 7.28 8.73
C ALA A 148 -11.95 6.47 7.88
N ILE A 149 -11.45 5.66 6.94
CA ILE A 149 -12.29 4.76 6.12
C ILE A 149 -12.96 3.71 7.01
N GLY A 150 -12.24 3.11 7.95
CA GLY A 150 -12.77 2.11 8.88
C GLY A 150 -13.90 2.67 9.75
N ILE A 151 -13.74 3.88 10.29
CA ILE A 151 -14.78 4.57 11.06
C ILE A 151 -16.00 4.83 10.17
N LEU A 152 -15.81 5.36 8.96
CA LEU A 152 -16.91 5.62 8.02
C LEU A 152 -17.70 4.34 7.71
N ALA A 153 -17.00 3.25 7.40
CA ALA A 153 -17.61 1.95 7.12
C ALA A 153 -18.40 1.42 8.32
N ALA A 154 -17.86 1.55 9.54
CA ALA A 154 -18.54 1.14 10.76
C ALA A 154 -19.83 1.95 10.97
N LEU A 155 -19.80 3.27 10.76
CA LEU A 155 -20.97 4.14 10.88
C LEU A 155 -22.06 3.75 9.87
N ILE A 156 -21.70 3.49 8.62
CA ILE A 156 -22.63 3.04 7.58
C ILE A 156 -23.25 1.68 7.95
N GLY A 157 -22.43 0.73 8.43
CA GLY A 157 -22.89 -0.58 8.86
C GLY A 157 -23.90 -0.50 10.02
N ILE A 158 -23.65 0.37 11.00
CA ILE A 158 -24.59 0.63 12.10
C ILE A 158 -25.89 1.24 11.55
N GLY A 159 -25.79 2.24 10.66
CA GLY A 159 -26.97 2.88 10.06
C GLY A 159 -27.87 1.90 9.29
N LEU A 160 -27.27 1.01 8.50
CA LEU A 160 -28.00 -0.04 7.77
C LEU A 160 -28.61 -1.10 8.68
N SER A 161 -27.99 -1.38 9.83
CA SER A 161 -28.55 -2.35 10.80
C SER A 161 -29.78 -1.83 11.55
N LEU A 162 -29.98 -0.50 11.55
CA LEU A 162 -31.08 0.17 12.22
C LEU A 162 -32.26 0.49 11.28
N SER A 163 -32.06 0.39 9.96
CA SER A 163 -33.08 0.61 8.92
C SER A 163 -33.75 -0.68 8.48
#